data_AF-A0A3D2JPR5-F1
#
_entry.id   AF-A0A3D2JPR5-F1
#
_cell.length_a   1.000
_cell.length_b   1.000
_cell.length_c   1.000
_cell.angle_alpha   90.00
_cell.angle_beta   90.00
_cell.angle_gamma   90.00
#
_symmetry.space_group_name_H-M   'P 1'
#
loop_
_entity.id
_entity.type
_entity.pdbx_description
1 polymer ?
#
loop_
_entity_poly.entity_id
_entity_poly.type
_entity_poly.pdbx_seq_one_letter_code
_entity_poly.pdbx_strand_id
1 'polypeptide(L)'
;MYQSNRRFSAPLMSNPSIIPPTERGYTTPDVFVTTDWLAKHIDDPNVRVVDTDTPEMYDEGHIPGAVNPVDHYYKTSLEDRTHIQDPEQFAQTMTDLGIGDETTVIGYNREGGVYAFRLMWALHYYGHSNVKVLDGGLEKWEAEGRATTKKPYSAAGTVGQFTAKANSEIFASRERVISAIDDENTILLDVRTDDEWTGKNKRGGPRGGRIPGAVHLEWTNFMTDSEVPVLKTADEIRKILAEHGVTTDKNVITY
;
A
#
# COMPACT_ATOMS: atom_id res chain seq x y z
N MET A 1 4.01 16.17 4.66
CA MET A 1 3.80 17.21 3.64
C MET A 1 4.93 17.05 2.64
N TYR A 2 4.80 16.07 1.74
CA TYR A 2 5.76 15.88 0.66
C TYR A 2 5.56 17.05 -0.31
N GLN A 3 6.56 17.92 -0.43
CA GLN A 3 6.55 18.94 -1.47
C GLN A 3 7.17 18.33 -2.72
N SER A 4 6.32 17.98 -3.69
CA SER A 4 6.73 17.50 -5.00
C SER A 4 7.24 18.68 -5.83
N ASN A 5 8.55 18.73 -6.04
CA ASN A 5 9.15 19.62 -7.03
C ASN A 5 8.87 19.04 -8.43
N ARG A 6 7.79 19.50 -9.07
CA ARG A 6 7.53 19.22 -10.50
C ARG A 6 8.70 19.74 -11.35
N ARG A 7 9.43 18.83 -11.98
CA ARG A 7 10.38 19.17 -13.06
C ARG A 7 9.66 19.09 -14.40
N PHE A 8 9.89 20.12 -15.21
CA PHE A 8 9.33 20.31 -16.54
C PHE A 8 9.77 19.23 -17.53
N SER A 9 8.86 18.95 -18.46
CA SER A 9 8.88 17.95 -19.53
C SER A 9 10.19 17.92 -20.33
N ALA A 10 10.86 16.76 -20.31
CA ALA A 10 11.86 16.38 -21.30
C ALA A 10 11.22 15.46 -22.37
N PRO A 11 11.78 15.34 -23.58
CA PRO A 11 11.22 14.50 -24.63
C PRO A 11 11.21 13.03 -24.21
N LEU A 12 10.20 12.27 -24.64
CA LEU A 12 10.04 10.81 -24.47
C LEU A 12 11.32 10.05 -24.86
N MET A 13 12.28 9.97 -23.93
CA MET A 13 13.31 8.96 -23.95
C MET A 13 12.59 7.65 -23.67
N SER A 14 12.87 6.63 -24.48
CA SER A 14 12.32 5.29 -24.34
C SER A 14 12.33 4.89 -22.87
N ASN A 15 11.14 4.83 -22.26
CA ASN A 15 10.97 4.43 -20.88
C ASN A 15 11.64 3.05 -20.77
N PRO A 16 12.69 2.84 -19.95
CA PRO A 16 13.23 1.52 -19.77
C PRO A 16 12.06 0.61 -19.42
N SER A 17 11.86 -0.43 -20.23
CA SER A 17 10.68 -1.28 -20.12
C SER A 17 10.55 -1.76 -18.67
N ILE A 18 9.48 -1.35 -17.99
CA ILE A 18 9.18 -1.78 -16.63
C ILE A 18 9.10 -3.30 -16.67
N ILE A 19 10.05 -3.97 -16.00
CA ILE A 19 10.08 -5.43 -15.92
C ILE A 19 8.72 -5.88 -15.36
N PRO A 20 7.99 -6.79 -16.03
CA PRO A 20 6.70 -7.27 -15.53
C PRO A 20 6.83 -7.90 -14.13
N PRO A 21 5.84 -7.76 -13.24
CA PRO A 21 5.90 -8.36 -11.89
C PRO A 21 6.24 -9.85 -11.88
N THR A 22 5.80 -10.60 -12.89
CA THR A 22 6.08 -12.04 -13.08
C THR A 22 7.55 -12.35 -13.35
N GLU A 23 8.33 -11.36 -13.78
CA GLU A 23 9.76 -11.47 -14.11
C GLU A 23 10.65 -10.82 -13.03
N ARG A 24 10.07 -10.20 -12.00
CA ARG A 24 10.82 -9.56 -10.91
C ARG A 24 11.31 -10.52 -9.82
N GLY A 25 11.05 -11.82 -9.95
CA GLY A 25 11.56 -12.84 -9.02
C GLY A 25 10.84 -12.92 -7.65
N TYR A 26 9.65 -12.32 -7.53
CA TYR A 26 8.84 -12.41 -6.32
C TYR A 26 8.37 -13.84 -6.06
N THR A 27 8.20 -14.19 -4.78
CA THR A 27 7.60 -15.47 -4.38
C THR A 27 6.09 -15.51 -4.63
N THR A 28 5.45 -14.35 -4.64
CA THR A 28 4.00 -14.18 -4.85
C THR A 28 3.76 -13.09 -5.90
N PRO A 29 4.12 -13.31 -7.18
CA PRO A 29 3.98 -12.29 -8.23
C PRO A 29 2.51 -11.99 -8.55
N ASP A 30 1.60 -12.88 -8.17
CA ASP A 30 0.16 -12.80 -8.37
C ASP A 30 -0.55 -11.77 -7.47
N VAL A 31 0.15 -11.20 -6.49
CA VAL A 31 -0.33 -10.03 -5.73
C VAL A 31 -0.42 -8.78 -6.61
N PHE A 32 0.18 -8.80 -7.80
CA PHE A 32 0.10 -7.72 -8.77
C PHE A 32 -0.86 -8.04 -9.91
N VAL A 33 -1.49 -6.99 -10.44
CA VAL A 33 -2.10 -7.00 -11.78
C VAL A 33 -1.46 -5.92 -12.64
N THR A 34 -1.42 -6.15 -13.95
CA THR A 34 -0.99 -5.13 -14.90
C THR A 34 -2.14 -4.18 -15.23
N THR A 35 -1.79 -2.99 -15.71
CA THR A 35 -2.72 -2.01 -16.31
C THR A 35 -3.52 -2.59 -17.48
N ASP A 36 -2.90 -3.45 -18.30
CA ASP A 36 -3.59 -4.18 -19.37
C ASP A 36 -4.61 -5.19 -18.83
N TRP A 37 -4.25 -5.94 -17.78
CA TRP A 37 -5.20 -6.83 -17.12
C TRP A 37 -6.38 -6.03 -16.57
N LEU A 38 -6.11 -4.95 -15.83
CA LEU A 38 -7.18 -4.14 -15.25
C LEU A 38 -8.11 -3.57 -16.32
N ALA A 39 -7.57 -3.04 -17.41
CA ALA A 39 -8.38 -2.49 -18.49
C ALA A 39 -9.32 -3.51 -19.15
N LYS A 40 -9.00 -4.80 -19.09
CA LYS A 40 -9.84 -5.90 -19.61
C LYS A 40 -10.90 -6.40 -18.63
N HIS A 41 -10.73 -6.15 -17.33
CA HIS A 41 -11.57 -6.69 -16.26
C HIS A 41 -12.23 -5.58 -15.41
N ILE A 42 -12.07 -4.30 -15.79
CA ILE A 42 -12.57 -3.17 -15.01
C ILE A 42 -14.09 -3.15 -14.87
N ASP A 43 -14.79 -3.71 -15.86
CA ASP A 43 -16.25 -3.83 -15.89
C ASP A 43 -16.74 -5.19 -15.36
N ASP A 44 -15.85 -6.06 -14.88
CA ASP A 44 -16.25 -7.35 -14.32
C ASP A 44 -17.02 -7.14 -13.01
N PRO A 45 -18.17 -7.80 -12.83
CA PRO A 45 -19.07 -7.52 -11.71
C PRO A 45 -18.48 -7.84 -10.32
N ASN A 46 -17.46 -8.70 -10.27
CA ASN A 46 -16.78 -9.11 -9.03
C ASN A 46 -15.42 -8.41 -8.84
N VAL A 47 -15.07 -7.45 -9.68
CA VAL A 47 -13.83 -6.66 -9.53
C VAL A 47 -14.18 -5.30 -8.95
N ARG A 48 -13.49 -4.93 -7.87
CA ARG A 48 -13.58 -3.59 -7.27
C ARG A 48 -12.24 -2.90 -7.33
N VAL A 49 -12.16 -1.80 -8.06
CA VAL A 49 -10.98 -0.94 -8.10
C VAL A 49 -11.07 0.07 -6.97
N VAL A 50 -10.02 0.19 -6.16
CA VAL A 50 -9.95 1.11 -5.03
C VAL A 50 -8.77 2.06 -5.25
N ASP A 51 -9.10 3.33 -5.47
CA ASP A 51 -8.14 4.42 -5.41
C ASP A 51 -7.86 4.71 -3.93
N THR A 52 -6.60 4.54 -3.52
CA THR A 52 -6.14 4.73 -2.14
C THR A 52 -5.38 6.04 -1.93
N ASP A 53 -5.45 6.97 -2.88
CA ASP A 53 -5.06 8.37 -2.64
C ASP A 53 -6.03 9.06 -1.68
N THR A 54 -5.73 10.30 -1.29
CA THR A 54 -6.69 11.10 -0.52
C THR A 54 -7.91 11.47 -1.38
N PRO A 55 -9.07 11.76 -0.76
CA PRO A 55 -10.26 12.20 -1.49
C PRO A 55 -10.00 13.39 -2.43
N GLU A 56 -9.15 14.33 -2.03
CA GLU A 56 -8.79 15.47 -2.86
C GLU A 56 -8.05 15.07 -4.14
N MET A 57 -7.10 14.13 -4.03
CA MET A 57 -6.34 13.63 -5.18
C MET A 57 -7.19 12.71 -6.07
N TYR A 58 -8.13 11.97 -5.50
CA TYR A 58 -9.13 11.22 -6.25
C TYR A 58 -10.01 12.17 -7.10
N ASP A 59 -10.47 13.28 -6.53
CA ASP A 59 -11.29 14.28 -7.24
C ASP A 59 -10.52 14.99 -8.38
N GLU A 60 -9.20 15.05 -8.30
CA GLU A 60 -8.35 15.58 -9.37
C GLU A 60 -8.33 14.68 -10.62
N GLY A 61 -8.55 13.38 -10.44
CA GLY A 61 -8.67 12.38 -11.50
C GLY A 61 -8.33 10.98 -11.01
N HIS A 62 -9.09 9.98 -11.45
CA HIS A 62 -8.96 8.58 -11.05
C HIS A 62 -9.31 7.62 -12.20
N ILE A 63 -9.01 6.34 -12.00
CA ILE A 63 -9.40 5.27 -12.93
C ILE A 63 -10.94 5.14 -12.93
N PRO A 64 -11.61 5.11 -14.10
CA PRO A 64 -13.07 5.00 -14.17
C PRO A 64 -13.63 3.81 -13.38
N GLY A 65 -14.66 4.04 -12.56
CA GLY A 65 -15.28 3.01 -11.74
C GLY A 65 -14.56 2.68 -10.43
N ALA A 66 -13.42 3.33 -10.16
CA ALA A 66 -12.75 3.23 -8.87
C ALA A 66 -13.60 3.85 -7.75
N VAL A 67 -13.56 3.25 -6.57
CA VAL A 67 -14.05 3.83 -5.32
C VAL A 67 -12.89 4.39 -4.51
N ASN A 68 -13.15 5.33 -3.60
CA ASN A 68 -12.13 5.92 -2.73
C ASN A 68 -12.60 5.87 -1.27
N PRO A 69 -11.79 5.36 -0.33
CA PRO A 69 -12.08 5.41 1.09
C PRO A 69 -11.85 6.83 1.64
N VAL A 70 -12.61 7.20 2.67
CA VAL A 70 -12.37 8.46 3.39
C VAL A 70 -10.99 8.51 4.05
N ASP A 71 -10.49 7.36 4.51
CA ASP A 71 -9.16 7.22 5.10
C ASP A 71 -8.42 6.01 4.53
N HIS A 72 -7.38 6.27 3.72
CA HIS A 72 -6.54 5.23 3.12
C HIS A 72 -5.67 4.47 4.14
N TYR A 73 -5.60 4.93 5.40
CA TYR A 73 -4.96 4.16 6.47
C TYR A 73 -5.95 3.29 7.24
N TYR A 74 -7.26 3.36 6.98
CA TYR A 74 -8.28 2.59 7.69
C TYR A 74 -8.11 2.64 9.21
N LYS A 75 -7.87 3.82 9.78
CA LYS A 75 -7.79 4.01 11.23
C LYS A 75 -9.18 4.18 11.83
N THR A 76 -9.26 4.02 13.15
CA THR A 76 -10.50 4.18 13.93
C THR A 76 -11.24 5.47 13.59
N SER A 77 -10.53 6.60 13.50
CA SER A 77 -11.10 7.82 12.91
C SER A 77 -10.02 8.76 12.35
N LEU A 78 -10.44 9.94 11.89
CA LEU A 78 -9.51 11.02 11.51
C LEU A 78 -8.89 11.69 12.75
N GLU A 79 -9.56 11.62 13.90
CA GLU A 79 -9.12 12.12 15.19
C GLU A 79 -8.28 11.08 15.97
N ASP A 80 -8.72 9.81 16.02
CA ASP A 80 -7.93 8.69 16.55
C ASP A 80 -7.23 7.92 15.43
N ARG A 81 -5.98 8.32 15.19
CA ARG A 81 -5.09 7.74 14.19
C ARG A 81 -4.29 6.54 14.69
N THR A 82 -4.50 6.11 15.94
CA THR A 82 -3.63 5.13 16.61
C THR A 82 -3.86 3.73 16.05
N HIS A 83 -5.11 3.28 16.08
CA HIS A 83 -5.49 1.90 15.77
C HIS A 83 -6.12 1.78 14.39
N ILE A 84 -6.03 0.60 13.78
CA ILE A 84 -6.90 0.22 12.66
C ILE A 84 -8.37 0.23 13.14
N GLN A 85 -9.32 0.48 12.23
CA GLN A 85 -10.75 0.28 12.47
C GLN A 85 -11.00 -1.08 13.13
N ASP A 86 -12.00 -1.17 14.01
CA ASP A 86 -12.43 -2.46 14.56
C ASP A 86 -13.14 -3.34 13.49
N PRO A 87 -13.42 -4.63 13.76
CA PRO A 87 -14.01 -5.52 12.76
C PRO A 87 -15.35 -5.03 12.18
N GLU A 88 -16.21 -4.43 13.00
CA GLU A 88 -17.54 -3.97 12.57
C GLU A 88 -17.41 -2.74 11.67
N GLN A 89 -16.60 -1.76 12.10
CA GLN A 89 -16.33 -0.55 11.33
C GLN A 89 -15.63 -0.86 10.00
N PHE A 90 -14.67 -1.80 10.00
CA PHE A 90 -14.00 -2.21 8.78
C PHE A 90 -14.95 -2.94 7.82
N ALA A 91 -15.79 -3.84 8.32
CA ALA A 91 -16.79 -4.53 7.51
C ALA A 91 -17.79 -3.54 6.87
N GLN A 92 -18.23 -2.52 7.62
CA GLN A 92 -19.08 -1.47 7.07
C GLN A 92 -18.34 -0.67 5.99
N THR A 93 -17.09 -0.26 6.25
CA THR A 93 -16.28 0.50 5.29
C THR A 93 -16.12 -0.27 3.97
N MET A 94 -15.83 -1.58 4.03
CA MET A 94 -15.70 -2.41 2.82
C MET A 94 -17.05 -2.55 2.10
N THR A 95 -18.14 -2.75 2.84
CA THR A 95 -19.49 -2.85 2.26
C THR A 95 -19.90 -1.55 1.54
N ASP A 96 -19.59 -0.38 2.12
CA ASP A 96 -19.87 0.93 1.51
C ASP A 96 -19.06 1.18 0.23
N LEU A 97 -17.84 0.64 0.18
CA LEU A 97 -16.99 0.61 -1.02
C LEU A 97 -17.45 -0.43 -2.05
N GLY A 98 -18.52 -1.17 -1.77
CA GLY A 98 -18.99 -2.27 -2.59
C GLY A 98 -17.92 -3.35 -2.73
N ILE A 99 -17.44 -3.82 -1.59
CA ILE A 99 -16.57 -4.99 -1.42
C ILE A 99 -17.30 -5.96 -0.49
N GLY A 100 -17.59 -7.16 -0.98
CA GLY A 100 -18.06 -8.30 -0.19
C GLY A 100 -17.08 -9.47 -0.22
N ASP A 101 -17.44 -10.56 0.47
CA ASP A 101 -16.54 -11.72 0.70
C ASP A 101 -15.89 -12.33 -0.56
N GLU A 102 -16.58 -12.31 -1.71
CA GLU A 102 -16.09 -12.88 -2.98
C GLU A 102 -15.43 -11.85 -3.91
N THR A 103 -15.34 -10.59 -3.49
CA THR A 103 -14.87 -9.50 -4.36
C THR A 103 -13.37 -9.59 -4.59
N THR A 104 -12.95 -9.45 -5.85
CA THR A 104 -11.54 -9.23 -6.20
C THR A 104 -11.23 -7.75 -6.07
N VAL A 105 -10.44 -7.38 -5.07
CA VAL A 105 -10.10 -5.98 -4.80
C VAL A 105 -8.79 -5.63 -5.52
N ILE A 106 -8.79 -4.55 -6.30
CA ILE A 106 -7.60 -4.01 -6.97
C ILE A 106 -7.29 -2.65 -6.36
N GLY A 107 -6.28 -2.58 -5.49
CA GLY A 107 -5.79 -1.34 -4.90
C GLY A 107 -4.79 -0.64 -5.80
N TYR A 108 -4.87 0.68 -5.88
CA TYR A 108 -3.83 1.52 -6.46
C TYR A 108 -3.77 2.87 -5.75
N ASN A 109 -2.66 3.58 -5.90
CA ASN A 109 -2.53 5.00 -5.58
C ASN A 109 -1.45 5.60 -6.48
N ARG A 110 -1.27 6.92 -6.41
CA ARG A 110 -0.06 7.58 -6.90
C ARG A 110 1.11 7.28 -5.98
N GLU A 111 2.33 7.57 -6.41
CA GLU A 111 3.54 7.50 -5.60
C GLU A 111 3.89 6.08 -5.13
N GLY A 112 3.75 5.09 -6.02
CA GLY A 112 4.42 3.79 -5.81
C GLY A 112 3.70 2.78 -4.93
N GLY A 113 2.39 2.94 -4.69
CA GLY A 113 1.56 1.84 -4.19
C GLY A 113 1.49 1.69 -2.66
N VAL A 114 2.13 2.57 -1.88
CA VAL A 114 2.21 2.42 -0.40
C VAL A 114 0.84 2.25 0.27
N TYR A 115 -0.17 3.01 -0.17
CA TYR A 115 -1.53 2.91 0.38
C TYR A 115 -2.32 1.73 -0.18
N ALA A 116 -2.04 1.30 -1.42
CA ALA A 116 -2.58 0.06 -1.96
C ALA A 116 -2.09 -1.18 -1.18
N PHE A 117 -0.81 -1.20 -0.79
CA PHE A 117 -0.28 -2.24 0.10
C PHE A 117 -0.84 -2.12 1.53
N ARG A 118 -1.12 -0.91 2.01
CA ARG A 118 -1.82 -0.71 3.30
C ARG A 118 -3.25 -1.25 3.27
N LEU A 119 -3.98 -1.07 2.17
CA LEU A 119 -5.29 -1.68 1.94
C LEU A 119 -5.18 -3.21 1.91
N MET A 120 -4.23 -3.75 1.16
CA MET A 120 -3.96 -5.19 1.11
C MET A 120 -3.70 -5.76 2.51
N TRP A 121 -2.82 -5.14 3.30
CA TRP A 121 -2.59 -5.56 4.68
C TRP A 121 -3.87 -5.50 5.54
N ALA A 122 -4.70 -4.46 5.40
CA ALA A 122 -5.97 -4.34 6.13
C ALA A 122 -6.94 -5.49 5.80
N LEU A 123 -7.09 -5.79 4.50
CA LEU A 123 -7.95 -6.87 4.00
C LEU A 123 -7.45 -8.23 4.49
N HIS A 124 -6.14 -8.50 4.39
CA HIS A 124 -5.55 -9.72 4.93
C HIS A 124 -5.73 -9.83 6.45
N TYR A 125 -5.59 -8.71 7.18
CA TYR A 125 -5.81 -8.69 8.63
C TYR A 125 -7.24 -9.08 8.97
N TYR A 126 -8.21 -8.74 8.12
CA TYR A 126 -9.61 -9.12 8.27
C TYR A 126 -10.05 -10.34 7.46
N GLY A 127 -9.10 -11.18 7.01
CA GLY A 127 -9.37 -12.48 6.41
C GLY A 127 -9.75 -12.45 4.93
N HIS A 128 -9.66 -11.30 4.27
CA HIS A 128 -9.92 -11.15 2.84
C HIS A 128 -8.61 -11.19 2.05
N SER A 129 -8.36 -12.31 1.37
CA SER A 129 -7.11 -12.53 0.61
C SER A 129 -7.24 -12.28 -0.90
N ASN A 130 -8.46 -12.09 -1.41
CA ASN A 130 -8.69 -11.80 -2.83
C ASN A 130 -8.46 -10.30 -3.12
N VAL A 131 -7.21 -9.87 -2.94
CA VAL A 131 -6.74 -8.51 -3.15
C VAL A 131 -5.45 -8.51 -3.97
N LYS A 132 -5.33 -7.54 -4.87
CA LYS A 132 -4.15 -7.32 -5.71
C LYS A 132 -3.83 -5.83 -5.77
N VAL A 133 -2.60 -5.50 -6.14
CA VAL A 133 -2.11 -4.13 -6.36
C VAL A 133 -1.90 -3.91 -7.85
N LEU A 134 -2.34 -2.76 -8.36
CA LEU A 134 -2.05 -2.33 -9.72
C LEU A 134 -0.57 -1.97 -9.84
N ASP A 135 0.20 -2.76 -10.60
CA ASP A 135 1.62 -2.51 -10.81
C ASP A 135 1.87 -1.20 -11.54
N GLY A 136 2.56 -0.26 -10.88
CA GLY A 136 2.86 1.08 -11.38
C GLY A 136 1.73 2.10 -11.19
N GLY A 137 0.65 1.72 -10.50
CA GLY A 137 -0.37 2.66 -10.03
C GLY A 137 -1.04 3.48 -11.14
N LEU A 138 -1.46 4.70 -10.78
CA LEU A 138 -2.10 5.61 -11.71
C LEU A 138 -1.11 6.19 -12.73
N GLU A 139 0.15 6.42 -12.33
CA GLU A 139 1.18 6.97 -13.20
C GLU A 139 1.41 6.08 -14.43
N LYS A 140 1.47 4.75 -14.24
CA LYS A 140 1.59 3.82 -15.37
C LYS A 140 0.33 3.81 -16.23
N TRP A 141 -0.84 3.86 -15.60
CA TRP A 141 -2.13 3.89 -16.30
C TRP A 141 -2.21 5.11 -17.24
N GLU A 142 -1.85 6.29 -16.76
CA GLU A 142 -1.81 7.54 -17.53
C GLU A 142 -0.70 7.52 -18.60
N ALA A 143 0.50 7.03 -18.26
CA ALA A 143 1.62 6.92 -19.20
C ALA A 143 1.32 5.99 -20.38
N GLU A 144 0.45 4.99 -20.18
CA GLU A 144 -0.07 4.12 -21.24
C GLU A 144 -1.24 4.74 -22.03
N GLY A 145 -1.61 5.99 -21.75
CA GLY A 145 -2.66 6.72 -22.46
C GLY A 145 -4.07 6.23 -22.14
N ARG A 146 -4.27 5.58 -20.98
CA ARG A 146 -5.58 5.07 -20.58
C ARG A 146 -6.45 6.17 -19.98
N ALA A 147 -7.76 6.01 -20.12
CA ALA A 147 -8.73 7.02 -19.71
C ALA A 147 -8.75 7.20 -18.19
N THR A 148 -8.84 8.47 -17.75
CA THR A 148 -9.16 8.86 -16.38
C THR A 148 -10.47 9.64 -16.36
N THR A 149 -11.06 9.77 -15.17
CA THR A 149 -12.30 10.53 -14.96
C THR A 149 -12.23 11.30 -13.65
N LYS A 150 -13.06 12.33 -13.52
CA LYS A 150 -13.32 13.05 -12.27
C LYS A 150 -14.74 12.83 -11.76
N LYS A 151 -15.51 11.97 -12.44
CA LYS A 151 -16.89 11.68 -12.08
C LYS A 151 -16.87 10.76 -10.87
N PRO A 152 -17.47 11.16 -9.73
CA PRO A 152 -17.52 10.29 -8.58
C PRO A 152 -18.29 9.02 -8.93
N TYR A 153 -17.79 7.89 -8.43
CA TYR A 153 -18.45 6.60 -8.53
C TYR A 153 -18.83 6.13 -7.12
N SER A 154 -20.04 5.58 -6.99
CA SER A 154 -20.52 4.96 -5.75
C SER A 154 -20.91 3.52 -6.04
N ALA A 155 -20.40 2.61 -5.23
CA ALA A 155 -20.66 1.19 -5.32
C ALA A 155 -21.79 0.71 -4.40
N ALA A 156 -22.49 1.62 -3.72
CA ALA A 156 -23.48 1.28 -2.71
C ALA A 156 -24.54 0.31 -3.28
N GLY A 157 -24.68 -0.86 -2.63
CA GLY A 157 -25.65 -1.89 -3.01
C GLY A 157 -25.28 -2.77 -4.21
N THR A 158 -24.06 -2.70 -4.73
CA THR A 158 -23.63 -3.48 -5.92
C THR A 158 -23.11 -4.89 -5.61
N VAL A 159 -22.67 -5.16 -4.38
CA VAL A 159 -22.15 -6.48 -3.95
C VAL A 159 -22.61 -6.84 -2.52
N GLY A 160 -22.39 -8.10 -2.14
CA GLY A 160 -22.77 -8.67 -0.84
C GLY A 160 -22.02 -8.12 0.37
N GLN A 161 -22.34 -8.66 1.54
CA GLN A 161 -21.75 -8.29 2.82
C GLN A 161 -20.27 -8.65 2.92
N PHE A 162 -19.49 -7.83 3.62
CA PHE A 162 -18.12 -8.15 4.05
C PHE A 162 -18.11 -8.74 5.47
N THR A 163 -17.45 -9.88 5.65
CA THR A 163 -17.30 -10.57 6.93
C THR A 163 -15.88 -10.40 7.46
N ALA A 164 -15.67 -9.45 8.37
CA ALA A 164 -14.35 -9.22 8.96
C ALA A 164 -13.95 -10.33 9.96
N LYS A 165 -12.79 -10.95 9.72
CA LYS A 165 -12.18 -11.99 10.58
C LYS A 165 -10.75 -11.62 10.93
N ALA A 166 -10.56 -10.99 12.09
CA ALA A 166 -9.25 -10.51 12.54
C ALA A 166 -8.23 -11.66 12.66
N ASN A 167 -7.06 -11.48 12.06
CA ASN A 167 -5.92 -12.38 12.13
C ASN A 167 -4.78 -11.74 12.93
N SER A 168 -4.69 -12.07 14.21
CA SER A 168 -3.66 -11.53 15.11
C SER A 168 -2.22 -11.88 14.72
N GLU A 169 -2.00 -12.88 13.87
CA GLU A 169 -0.64 -13.31 13.49
C GLU A 169 0.10 -12.26 12.64
N ILE A 170 -0.64 -11.46 11.87
CA ILE A 170 -0.06 -10.43 10.99
C ILE A 170 -0.10 -9.02 11.60
N PHE A 171 -0.46 -8.92 12.89
CA PHE A 171 -0.48 -7.69 13.66
C PHE A 171 0.47 -7.80 14.87
N ALA A 172 1.34 -6.82 15.04
CA ALA A 172 2.18 -6.71 16.22
C ALA A 172 1.57 -5.70 17.21
N SER A 173 1.07 -6.20 18.35
CA SER A 173 0.63 -5.33 19.43
C SER A 173 1.80 -4.59 20.06
N ARG A 174 1.51 -3.52 20.80
CA ARG A 174 2.50 -2.79 21.59
C ARG A 174 3.28 -3.73 22.51
N GLU A 175 2.62 -4.67 23.16
CA GLU A 175 3.22 -5.65 24.08
C GLU A 175 4.15 -6.61 23.33
N ARG A 176 3.77 -7.03 22.11
CA ARG A 176 4.61 -7.85 21.23
C ARG A 176 5.86 -7.08 20.79
N VAL A 177 5.71 -5.81 20.44
CA VAL A 177 6.84 -4.93 20.06
C VAL A 177 7.78 -4.72 21.25
N ILE A 178 7.26 -4.47 22.45
CA ILE A 178 8.09 -4.32 23.66
C ILE A 178 8.90 -5.59 23.93
N SER A 179 8.27 -6.76 23.81
CA SER A 179 8.94 -8.05 24.00
C SER A 179 10.02 -8.32 22.96
N ALA A 180 9.89 -7.73 21.77
CA ALA A 180 10.83 -7.90 20.66
C ALA A 180 12.09 -7.03 20.77
N ILE A 181 12.12 -6.00 21.62
CA ILE A 181 13.26 -5.07 21.73
C ILE A 181 14.56 -5.80 22.11
N ASP A 182 14.46 -6.80 22.98
CA ASP A 182 15.60 -7.57 23.50
C ASP A 182 15.67 -9.00 22.92
N ASP A 183 14.83 -9.33 21.92
CA ASP A 183 14.81 -10.65 21.28
C ASP A 183 15.74 -10.68 20.06
N GLU A 184 16.85 -11.41 20.17
CA GLU A 184 17.83 -11.56 19.09
C GLU A 184 17.27 -12.24 17.82
N ASN A 185 16.12 -12.92 17.93
CA ASN A 185 15.44 -13.59 16.82
C ASN A 185 14.40 -12.70 16.13
N THR A 186 14.21 -11.45 16.58
CA THR A 186 13.26 -10.51 16.00
C THR A 186 13.96 -9.22 15.59
N ILE A 187 13.64 -8.72 14.39
CA ILE A 187 14.10 -7.43 13.88
C ILE A 187 12.92 -6.47 13.87
N LEU A 188 13.13 -5.30 14.47
CA LEU A 188 12.23 -4.16 14.31
C LEU A 188 12.72 -3.32 13.12
N LEU A 189 11.94 -3.29 12.04
CA LEU A 189 12.27 -2.57 10.82
C LEU A 189 11.46 -1.26 10.74
N ASP A 190 12.15 -0.13 10.86
CA ASP A 190 11.57 1.21 10.76
C ASP A 190 11.66 1.70 9.32
N VAL A 191 10.51 1.87 8.65
CA VAL A 191 10.45 2.26 7.24
C VAL A 191 10.06 3.71 7.00
N ARG A 192 10.10 4.53 8.04
CA ARG A 192 9.79 5.97 7.99
C ARG A 192 10.89 6.75 7.29
N THR A 193 10.78 8.09 7.23
CA THR A 193 11.84 8.94 6.68
C THR A 193 13.04 9.10 7.62
N ASP A 194 14.19 9.47 7.09
CA ASP A 194 15.42 9.78 7.88
C ASP A 194 15.16 10.84 8.98
N ASP A 195 14.36 11.87 8.67
CA ASP A 195 14.03 12.92 9.63
C ASP A 195 13.16 12.39 10.78
N GLU A 196 12.29 11.41 10.52
CA GLU A 196 11.49 10.74 11.55
C GLU A 196 12.33 9.79 12.39
N TRP A 197 13.24 9.04 11.75
CA TRP A 197 14.17 8.10 12.38
C TRP A 197 15.14 8.79 13.35
N THR A 198 15.68 9.94 12.95
CA THR A 198 16.57 10.77 13.78
C THR A 198 15.81 11.55 14.85
N GLY A 199 14.50 11.66 14.73
CA GLY A 199 13.65 12.43 15.64
C GLY A 199 13.63 13.94 15.39
N LYS A 200 14.22 14.40 14.28
CA LYS A 200 14.09 15.78 13.79
C LYS A 200 12.64 16.11 13.45
N ASN A 201 11.94 15.16 12.84
CA ASN A 201 10.49 15.19 12.64
C ASN A 201 9.79 14.29 13.67
N LYS A 202 9.01 14.89 14.58
CA LYS A 202 8.30 14.16 15.64
C LYS A 202 6.93 13.63 15.22
N ARG A 203 6.45 13.97 14.02
CA ARG A 203 5.11 13.57 13.54
C ARG A 203 3.96 13.91 14.51
N GLY A 204 4.08 15.02 15.23
CA GLY A 204 3.11 15.43 16.25
C GLY A 204 3.20 14.67 17.58
N GLY A 205 4.10 13.69 17.71
CA GLY A 205 4.34 12.97 18.95
C GLY A 205 5.12 13.78 19.99
N PRO A 206 5.02 13.41 21.28
CA PRO A 206 5.72 14.10 22.37
C PRO A 206 7.24 13.88 22.36
N ARG A 207 7.72 12.84 21.65
CA ARG A 207 9.14 12.48 21.52
C ARG A 207 9.46 12.15 20.06
N GLY A 208 10.66 12.52 19.62
CA GLY A 208 11.23 12.06 18.35
C GLY A 208 12.15 10.86 18.56
N GLY A 209 12.47 10.17 17.47
CA GLY A 209 13.39 9.04 17.46
C GLY A 209 12.70 7.77 16.99
N ARG A 210 13.10 6.64 17.57
CA ARG A 210 12.84 5.29 17.08
C ARG A 210 12.74 4.29 18.23
N ILE A 211 12.25 3.10 17.95
CA ILE A 211 12.29 2.00 18.92
C ILE A 211 13.76 1.56 19.09
N PRO A 212 14.26 1.35 20.32
CA PRO A 212 15.61 0.86 20.55
C PRO A 212 15.88 -0.45 19.79
N GLY A 213 17.10 -0.59 19.26
CA GLY A 213 17.51 -1.80 18.52
C GLY A 213 16.95 -1.91 17.09
N ALA A 214 16.07 -1.00 16.65
CA ALA A 214 15.52 -1.05 15.30
C ALA A 214 16.60 -0.88 14.21
N VAL A 215 16.30 -1.41 13.03
CA VAL A 215 17.00 -1.19 11.77
C VAL A 215 16.20 -0.18 10.94
N HIS A 216 16.87 0.69 10.20
CA HIS A 216 16.21 1.70 9.36
C HIS A 216 16.44 1.47 7.88
N LEU A 217 15.35 1.43 7.12
CA LEU A 217 15.33 1.44 5.66
C LEU A 217 14.04 2.13 5.23
N GLU A 218 14.12 3.36 4.72
CA GLU A 218 12.94 4.05 4.22
C GLU A 218 12.26 3.22 3.13
N TRP A 219 10.92 3.13 3.15
CA TRP A 219 10.19 2.30 2.19
C TRP A 219 10.51 2.64 0.72
N THR A 220 10.87 3.90 0.44
CA THR A 220 11.28 4.36 -0.90
C THR A 220 12.56 3.69 -1.39
N ASN A 221 13.41 3.16 -0.51
CA ASN A 221 14.59 2.38 -0.89
C ASN A 221 14.22 1.09 -1.65
N PHE A 222 12.99 0.58 -1.50
CA PHE A 222 12.50 -0.60 -2.22
C PHE A 222 11.85 -0.29 -3.57
N MET A 223 11.81 0.99 -3.96
CA MET A 223 11.21 1.45 -5.21
C MET A 223 12.27 1.69 -6.29
N THR A 224 11.89 1.56 -7.56
CA THR A 224 12.72 2.02 -8.69
C THR A 224 12.77 3.54 -8.72
N ASP A 225 13.92 4.08 -9.09
CA ASP A 225 14.08 5.52 -9.35
C ASP A 225 13.72 5.81 -10.81
N SER A 226 12.42 5.94 -11.08
CA SER A 226 11.84 6.11 -12.41
C SER A 226 10.60 6.99 -12.37
N GLU A 227 10.19 7.55 -13.52
CA GLU A 227 8.96 8.36 -13.62
C GLU A 227 7.71 7.59 -13.19
N VAL A 228 7.69 6.28 -13.46
CA VAL A 228 6.69 5.34 -12.94
C VAL A 228 7.40 4.46 -11.90
N PRO A 229 7.31 4.78 -10.61
CA PRO A 229 7.97 4.00 -9.57
C PRO A 229 7.24 2.66 -9.38
N VAL A 230 8.00 1.57 -9.40
CA VAL A 230 7.53 0.22 -9.08
C VAL A 230 8.44 -0.40 -8.02
N LEU A 231 7.99 -1.47 -7.36
CA LEU A 231 8.90 -2.23 -6.50
C LEU A 231 10.09 -2.75 -7.33
N LYS A 232 11.29 -2.66 -6.74
CA LYS A 232 12.50 -3.29 -7.26
C LYS A 232 12.33 -4.81 -7.37
N THR A 233 13.23 -5.46 -8.10
CA THR A 233 13.24 -6.93 -8.18
C THR A 233 13.47 -7.55 -6.80
N ALA A 234 13.02 -8.80 -6.63
CA ALA A 234 13.18 -9.53 -5.38
C ALA A 234 14.66 -9.66 -4.99
N ASP A 235 15.56 -9.79 -5.95
CA ASP A 235 17.00 -9.91 -5.68
C ASP A 235 17.61 -8.59 -5.20
N GLU A 236 17.19 -7.46 -5.79
CA GLU A 236 17.58 -6.13 -5.29
C GLU A 236 17.05 -5.89 -3.87
N ILE A 237 15.77 -6.19 -3.61
CA ILE A 237 15.15 -6.03 -2.28
C ILE A 237 15.86 -6.91 -1.25
N ARG A 238 16.09 -8.20 -1.56
CA ARG A 238 16.83 -9.12 -0.66
C ARG A 238 18.24 -8.62 -0.37
N LYS A 239 18.94 -8.09 -1.38
CA LYS A 239 20.27 -7.51 -1.21
C LYS A 239 20.24 -6.31 -0.26
N ILE A 240 19.33 -5.37 -0.48
CA ILE A 240 19.16 -4.19 0.39
C ILE A 240 18.90 -4.61 1.83
N LEU A 241 17.96 -5.54 2.04
CA LEU A 241 17.61 -6.07 3.36
C LEU A 241 18.82 -6.75 4.04
N ALA A 242 19.52 -7.63 3.33
CA ALA A 242 20.66 -8.36 3.87
C ALA A 242 21.84 -7.44 4.24
N GLU A 243 22.11 -6.41 3.45
CA GLU A 243 23.13 -5.39 3.76
C GLU A 243 22.85 -4.61 5.06
N HIS A 244 21.58 -4.60 5.51
CA HIS A 244 21.14 -3.96 6.75
C HIS A 244 20.84 -4.98 7.86
N GLY A 245 21.25 -6.24 7.69
CA GLY A 245 21.07 -7.29 8.69
C GLY A 245 19.63 -7.81 8.80
N VAL A 246 18.77 -7.52 7.81
CA VAL A 246 17.43 -8.09 7.73
C VAL A 246 17.47 -9.39 6.95
N THR A 247 17.42 -10.50 7.68
CA THR A 247 17.64 -11.85 7.17
C THR A 247 16.41 -12.75 7.35
N THR A 248 16.32 -13.82 6.55
CA THR A 248 15.12 -14.69 6.49
C THR A 248 15.00 -15.67 7.67
N ASP A 249 16.03 -15.80 8.49
CA ASP A 249 16.08 -16.67 9.69
C ASP A 249 15.49 -15.99 10.94
N LYS A 250 15.14 -14.71 10.85
CA LYS A 250 14.56 -13.92 11.95
C LYS A 250 13.14 -13.48 11.64
N ASN A 251 12.35 -13.28 12.69
CA ASN A 251 11.07 -12.59 12.57
C ASN A 251 11.31 -11.11 12.26
N VAL A 252 10.42 -10.50 11.47
CA VAL A 252 10.48 -9.07 11.16
C VAL A 252 9.16 -8.41 11.56
N ILE A 253 9.23 -7.36 12.36
CA ILE A 253 8.11 -6.47 12.66
C ILE A 253 8.44 -5.13 12.03
N THR A 254 7.64 -4.72 11.04
CA THR A 254 7.80 -3.42 10.38
C THR A 254 6.90 -2.36 11.00
N TYR A 255 7.35 -1.09 11.02
CA TYR A 255 6.55 0.04 11.47
C TYR A 255 6.93 1.37 10.80
#